data_AF-A0A1G4Q882-F1
#
_entry.id   AF-A0A1G4Q882-F1
#
_cell.length_a   1.000
_cell.length_b   1.000
_cell.length_c   1.000
_cell.angle_alpha   90.00
_cell.angle_beta   90.00
_cell.angle_gamma   90.00
#
_symmetry.space_group_name_H-M   'P 1'
#
loop_
_entity.id
_entity.type
_entity.pdbx_description
1 polymer ?
#
loop_
_entity_poly.entity_id
_entity_poly.type
_entity_poly.pdbx_seq_one_letter_code
_entity_poly.pdbx_strand_id
1 'polypeptide(L)'
;MEMLTEAEFWVRAALVLFFLILFVAKVPGKLWTSLGDTGKAVRAELDEAVRIRQEATDLLNSIKAQRLASEAKARELIAFAEEEAARMAAEARVKLEETIRRREALAERKIAQTEANATADVKSTAADLAAQLAEQILLDQVAKAKTDTQVDKAIGQLEGRFN
;
A
#
# COMPACT_ATOMS: atom_id res chain seq x y z
N MET A 1 68.93 91.07 6.16
CA MET A 1 69.02 89.85 7.00
C MET A 1 68.22 90.05 8.29
N GLU A 2 66.93 90.39 8.20
CA GLU A 2 66.05 90.54 9.40
C GLU A 2 64.95 89.47 9.48
N MET A 3 64.73 88.70 8.42
CA MET A 3 63.71 87.64 8.36
C MET A 3 64.03 86.43 9.26
N LEU A 4 65.28 86.24 9.69
CA LEU A 4 65.71 85.09 10.50
C LEU A 4 65.71 85.37 12.02
N THR A 5 65.59 86.64 12.42
CA THR A 5 65.56 87.10 13.82
C THR A 5 64.15 87.36 14.34
N GLU A 6 63.15 87.36 13.47
CA GLU A 6 61.75 87.49 13.86
C GLU A 6 61.19 86.16 14.40
N ALA A 7 60.58 86.21 15.59
CA ALA A 7 59.93 85.05 16.20
C ALA A 7 58.87 84.43 15.27
N GLU A 8 58.19 85.25 14.47
CA GLU A 8 57.19 84.78 13.51
C GLU A 8 57.74 83.83 12.44
N PHE A 9 59.00 84.01 12.00
CA PHE A 9 59.61 83.13 11.02
C PHE A 9 59.84 81.74 11.58
N TRP A 10 60.38 81.64 12.81
CA TRP A 10 60.58 80.37 13.48
C TRP A 10 59.27 79.68 13.88
N VAL A 11 58.22 80.43 14.23
CA VAL A 11 56.88 79.89 14.46
C VAL A 11 56.29 79.29 13.18
N ARG A 12 56.40 79.99 12.04
CA ARG A 12 55.97 79.46 10.72
C ARG A 12 56.79 78.22 10.33
N ALA A 13 58.10 78.23 10.53
CA ALA A 13 58.96 77.08 10.26
C ALA A 13 58.62 75.86 11.12
N ALA A 14 58.37 76.05 12.42
CA ALA A 14 57.94 74.99 13.33
C ALA A 14 56.55 74.44 12.96
N LEU A 15 55.62 75.30 12.53
CA LEU A 15 54.30 74.89 12.04
C LEU A 15 54.39 74.04 10.76
N VAL A 16 55.24 74.44 9.81
CA VAL A 16 55.49 73.66 8.58
C VAL A 16 56.12 72.31 8.91
N LEU A 17 57.11 72.28 9.83
CA LEU A 17 57.72 71.04 10.29
C LEU A 17 56.69 70.13 10.99
N PHE A 18 55.79 70.69 11.80
CA PHE A 18 54.69 69.96 12.43
C PHE A 18 53.75 69.31 11.40
N PHE A 19 53.32 70.07 10.37
CA PHE A 19 52.51 69.50 9.29
C PHE A 19 53.26 68.43 8.49
N LEU A 20 54.56 68.64 8.21
CA LEU A 20 55.39 67.62 7.56
C LEU A 20 55.44 66.32 8.38
N ILE A 21 55.63 66.42 9.69
CA ILE A 21 55.60 65.27 10.59
C ILE A 21 54.23 64.58 10.57
N LEU A 22 53.12 65.33 10.60
CA LEU A 22 51.76 64.76 10.51
C LEU A 22 51.51 64.04 9.17
N PHE A 23 52.03 64.57 8.06
CA PHE A 23 51.93 63.94 6.74
C PHE A 23 52.77 62.66 6.67
N VAL A 24 54.01 62.67 7.17
CA VAL A 24 54.88 61.48 7.23
C VAL A 24 54.30 60.41 8.17
N ALA A 25 53.72 60.82 9.30
CA ALA A 25 53.00 59.94 10.22
C ALA A 25 51.62 59.47 9.69
N LYS A 26 51.21 59.94 8.50
CA LYS A 26 49.96 59.57 7.80
C LYS A 26 48.69 59.77 8.64
N VAL A 27 48.70 60.72 9.57
CA VAL A 27 47.54 61.05 10.41
C VAL A 27 46.29 61.39 9.60
N PRO A 28 46.33 62.25 8.55
CA PRO A 28 45.14 62.51 7.74
C PRO A 28 44.63 61.24 7.04
N GLY A 29 45.53 60.39 6.53
CA GLY A 29 45.14 59.13 5.89
C GLY A 29 44.39 58.17 6.83
N LYS A 30 44.85 58.03 8.08
CA LYS A 30 44.20 57.17 9.09
C LYS A 30 42.80 57.65 9.47
N LEU A 31 42.58 58.97 9.50
CA LEU A 31 41.26 59.56 9.77
C LEU A 31 40.29 59.27 8.62
N TRP A 32 40.74 59.42 7.37
CA TRP A 32 39.94 59.09 6.18
C TRP A 32 39.62 57.59 6.08
N THR A 33 40.58 56.71 6.39
CA THR A 33 40.35 55.26 6.36
C THR A 33 39.37 54.82 7.44
N SER A 34 39.50 55.32 8.68
CA SER A 34 38.59 54.95 9.77
C SER A 34 37.12 55.29 9.46
N LEU A 35 36.86 56.46 8.86
CA LEU A 35 35.51 56.85 8.44
C LEU A 35 35.00 55.98 7.29
N GLY A 36 35.88 55.65 6.34
CA GLY A 36 35.55 54.76 5.21
C GLY A 36 35.27 53.33 5.65
N ASP A 37 36.00 52.82 6.64
CA ASP A 37 35.87 51.46 7.15
C ASP A 37 34.54 51.25 7.87
N THR A 38 34.06 52.23 8.65
CA THR A 38 32.72 52.19 9.24
C THR A 38 31.63 52.14 8.17
N GLY A 39 31.74 52.96 7.11
CA GLY A 39 30.78 52.94 6.00
C GLY A 39 30.76 51.60 5.26
N LYS A 40 31.93 50.96 5.07
CA LYS A 40 32.03 49.62 4.48
C LYS A 40 31.44 48.55 5.38
N ALA A 41 31.67 48.61 6.69
CA ALA A 41 31.11 47.67 7.64
C ALA A 41 29.58 47.72 7.66
N VAL A 42 28.99 48.92 7.75
CA VAL A 42 27.52 49.11 7.71
C VAL A 42 26.95 48.62 6.38
N ARG A 43 27.64 48.87 5.27
CA ARG A 43 27.19 48.37 3.96
C ARG A 43 27.22 46.84 3.89
N ALA A 44 28.28 46.22 4.39
CA ALA A 44 28.39 44.77 4.44
C ALA A 44 27.29 44.13 5.30
N GLU A 45 26.99 44.70 6.47
CA GLU A 45 25.90 44.25 7.34
C GLU A 45 24.54 44.40 6.65
N LEU A 46 24.31 45.51 5.94
CA LEU A 46 23.06 45.74 5.21
C LEU A 46 22.90 44.76 4.03
N ASP A 47 23.98 44.50 3.29
CA ASP A 47 23.99 43.55 2.19
C ASP A 47 23.72 42.12 2.70
N GLU A 48 24.29 41.75 3.85
CA GLU A 48 24.02 40.46 4.50
C GLU A 48 22.58 40.36 5.00
N ALA A 49 22.03 41.41 5.62
CA ALA A 49 20.63 41.44 6.05
C ALA A 49 19.67 41.29 4.86
N VAL A 50 19.96 41.94 3.73
CA VAL A 50 19.20 41.79 2.49
C VAL A 50 19.31 40.36 1.96
N ARG A 51 20.51 39.76 1.97
CA ARG A 51 20.73 38.37 1.55
C ARG A 51 19.89 37.40 2.40
N ILE A 52 19.95 37.52 3.73
CA ILE A 52 19.18 36.69 4.65
C ILE A 52 17.68 36.85 4.42
N ARG A 53 17.20 38.08 4.21
CA ARG A 53 15.79 38.33 3.91
C ARG A 53 15.36 37.65 2.60
N GLN A 54 16.22 37.71 1.58
CA GLN A 54 15.96 37.07 0.30
C GLN A 54 15.89 35.55 0.46
N GLU A 55 16.89 34.94 1.11
CA GLU A 55 16.93 33.50 1.40
C GLU A 55 15.70 33.05 2.21
N ALA A 56 15.28 33.81 3.23
CA ALA A 56 14.10 33.52 4.02
C ALA A 56 12.81 33.61 3.21
N THR A 57 12.72 34.58 2.29
CA THR A 57 11.56 34.75 1.40
C THR A 57 11.47 33.60 0.39
N ASP A 58 12.61 33.20 -0.18
CA ASP A 58 12.69 32.10 -1.12
C ASP A 58 12.37 30.75 -0.44
N LEU A 59 12.85 30.55 0.79
CA LEU A 59 12.50 29.40 1.61
C LEU A 59 11.00 29.38 1.95
N LEU A 60 10.42 30.50 2.33
CA LEU A 60 8.98 30.58 2.62
C LEU A 60 8.14 30.24 1.38
N ASN A 61 8.53 30.75 0.21
CA ASN A 61 7.85 30.48 -1.04
C ASN A 61 7.98 29.01 -1.44
N SER A 62 9.16 28.40 -1.26
CA SER A 62 9.35 26.97 -1.55
C SER A 62 8.52 26.08 -0.62
N ILE A 63 8.43 26.40 0.67
CA ILE A 63 7.59 25.67 1.64
C ILE A 63 6.10 25.83 1.28
N LYS A 64 5.64 27.02 0.90
CA LYS A 64 4.26 27.24 0.46
C LYS A 64 3.93 26.43 -0.79
N ALA A 65 4.81 26.44 -1.78
CA ALA A 65 4.65 25.65 -3.00
C ALA A 65 4.65 24.14 -2.69
N GLN A 66 5.57 23.68 -1.84
CA GLN A 66 5.65 22.28 -1.42
C GLN A 66 4.40 21.84 -0.65
N ARG A 67 3.83 22.68 0.21
CA ARG A 67 2.57 22.40 0.91
C ARG A 67 1.42 22.21 -0.07
N LEU A 68 1.24 23.15 -1.01
CA LEU A 68 0.18 23.04 -2.02
C LEU A 68 0.33 21.79 -2.89
N ALA A 69 1.56 21.48 -3.32
CA ALA A 69 1.84 20.26 -4.08
C ALA A 69 1.57 18.99 -3.27
N SER A 70 1.93 18.98 -1.98
CA SER A 70 1.72 17.84 -1.09
C SER A 70 0.24 17.62 -0.80
N GLU A 71 -0.53 18.70 -0.59
CA GLU A 71 -1.98 18.64 -0.42
C GLU A 71 -2.68 18.14 -1.68
N ALA A 72 -2.28 18.63 -2.87
CA ALA A 72 -2.82 18.13 -4.14
C ALA A 72 -2.53 16.64 -4.31
N LYS A 73 -1.29 16.21 -4.07
CA LYS A 73 -0.88 14.81 -4.14
C LYS A 73 -1.60 13.93 -3.13
N ALA A 74 -1.84 14.41 -1.92
CA ALA A 74 -2.60 13.68 -0.91
C ALA A 74 -4.07 13.48 -1.34
N ARG A 75 -4.70 14.52 -1.92
CA ARG A 75 -6.06 14.40 -2.46
C ARG A 75 -6.13 13.41 -3.62
N GLU A 76 -5.16 13.46 -4.53
CA GLU A 76 -5.05 12.51 -5.64
C GLU A 76 -4.89 11.08 -5.14
N LEU A 77 -4.02 10.86 -4.13
CA LEU A 77 -3.81 9.55 -3.53
C LEU A 77 -5.09 9.00 -2.89
N ILE A 78 -5.84 9.84 -2.15
CA ILE A 78 -7.10 9.45 -1.52
C ILE A 78 -8.13 9.09 -2.60
N ALA A 79 -8.29 9.93 -3.62
CA ALA A 79 -9.23 9.65 -4.71
C ALA A 79 -8.89 8.34 -5.44
N PHE A 80 -7.61 8.10 -5.73
CA PHE A 80 -7.14 6.86 -6.32
C PHE A 80 -7.41 5.65 -5.41
N ALA A 81 -7.15 5.78 -4.11
CA ALA A 81 -7.40 4.72 -3.14
C ALA A 81 -8.89 4.38 -3.01
N GLU A 82 -9.77 5.39 -3.06
CA GLU A 82 -11.22 5.20 -3.04
C GLU A 82 -11.72 4.49 -4.31
N GLU A 83 -11.23 4.89 -5.48
CA GLU A 83 -11.56 4.24 -6.76
C GLU A 83 -11.08 2.78 -6.76
N GLU A 84 -9.85 2.54 -6.33
CA GLU A 84 -9.25 1.21 -6.23
C GLU A 84 -10.01 0.33 -5.23
N ALA A 85 -10.38 0.88 -4.06
CA ALA A 85 -11.20 0.19 -3.07
C ALA A 85 -12.58 -0.18 -3.62
N ALA A 86 -13.23 0.73 -4.37
CA ALA A 86 -14.51 0.46 -5.01
C ALA A 86 -14.40 -0.65 -6.06
N ARG A 87 -13.33 -0.63 -6.88
CA ARG A 87 -13.06 -1.67 -7.88
C ARG A 87 -12.82 -3.04 -7.22
N MET A 88 -11.94 -3.09 -6.22
CA MET A 88 -11.68 -4.32 -5.46
C MET A 88 -12.93 -4.86 -4.78
N ALA A 89 -13.77 -3.98 -4.21
CA ALA A 89 -15.03 -4.38 -3.59
C ALA A 89 -16.01 -4.97 -4.61
N ALA A 90 -16.11 -4.38 -5.81
CA ALA A 90 -16.94 -4.91 -6.89
C ALA A 90 -16.45 -6.29 -7.37
N GLU A 91 -15.14 -6.43 -7.61
CA GLU A 91 -14.54 -7.71 -8.00
C GLU A 91 -14.71 -8.79 -6.92
N ALA A 92 -14.51 -8.43 -5.65
CA ALA A 92 -14.69 -9.34 -4.52
C ALA A 92 -16.15 -9.81 -4.40
N ARG A 93 -17.13 -8.93 -4.64
CA ARG A 93 -18.55 -9.30 -4.68
C ARG A 93 -18.84 -10.32 -5.77
N VAL A 94 -18.38 -10.07 -7.00
CA VAL A 94 -18.56 -11.00 -8.13
C VAL A 94 -17.96 -12.37 -7.81
N LYS A 95 -16.72 -12.39 -7.30
CA LYS A 95 -16.03 -13.64 -6.94
C LYS A 95 -16.72 -14.38 -5.78
N LEU A 96 -17.28 -13.65 -4.82
CA LEU A 96 -18.03 -14.22 -3.72
C LEU A 96 -19.34 -14.85 -4.21
N GLU A 97 -20.09 -14.16 -5.07
CA GLU A 97 -21.30 -14.69 -5.70
C GLU A 97 -21.02 -15.97 -6.50
N GLU A 98 -19.95 -15.97 -7.30
CA GLU A 98 -19.51 -17.16 -8.04
C GLU A 98 -19.17 -18.32 -7.09
N THR A 99 -18.46 -18.02 -5.99
CA THR A 99 -18.08 -19.02 -4.99
C THR A 99 -19.31 -19.60 -4.28
N ILE A 100 -20.29 -18.76 -3.95
CA ILE A 100 -21.54 -19.19 -3.32
C ILE A 100 -22.30 -20.10 -4.29
N ARG A 101 -22.54 -19.66 -5.54
CA ARG A 101 -23.22 -20.47 -6.56
C ARG A 101 -22.54 -21.83 -6.77
N ARG A 102 -21.20 -21.84 -6.82
CA ARG A 102 -20.44 -23.09 -6.95
C ARG A 102 -20.62 -24.00 -5.74
N ARG A 103 -20.62 -23.45 -4.51
CA ARG A 103 -20.86 -24.23 -3.28
C ARG A 103 -22.28 -24.79 -3.24
N GLU A 104 -23.25 -24.00 -3.65
CA GLU A 104 -24.66 -24.39 -3.72
C GLU A 104 -24.84 -25.55 -4.70
N ALA A 105 -24.31 -25.44 -5.92
CA ALA A 105 -24.34 -26.53 -6.90
C ALA A 105 -23.61 -27.80 -6.43
N LEU A 106 -22.51 -27.67 -5.67
CA LEU A 106 -21.83 -28.83 -5.07
C LEU A 106 -22.68 -29.48 -3.98
N ALA A 107 -23.36 -28.69 -3.15
CA ALA A 107 -24.26 -29.20 -2.11
C ALA A 107 -25.45 -29.92 -2.74
N GLU A 108 -26.09 -29.33 -3.76
CA GLU A 108 -27.18 -29.97 -4.51
C GLU A 108 -26.75 -31.30 -5.13
N ARG A 109 -25.58 -31.33 -5.80
CA ARG A 109 -25.03 -32.57 -6.36
C ARG A 109 -24.76 -33.61 -5.28
N LYS A 110 -24.28 -33.20 -4.11
CA LYS A 110 -24.03 -34.11 -2.99
C LYS A 110 -25.32 -34.68 -2.42
N ILE A 111 -26.36 -33.85 -2.29
CA ILE A 111 -27.70 -34.27 -1.86
C ILE A 111 -28.26 -35.28 -2.86
N ALA A 112 -28.31 -34.96 -4.15
CA ALA A 112 -28.81 -35.85 -5.18
C ALA A 112 -28.07 -37.19 -5.22
N GLN A 113 -26.74 -37.17 -5.07
CA GLN A 113 -25.96 -38.41 -5.00
C GLN A 113 -26.28 -39.22 -3.74
N THR A 114 -26.46 -38.56 -2.60
CA THR A 114 -26.81 -39.24 -1.35
C THR A 114 -28.22 -39.82 -1.39
N GLU A 115 -29.18 -39.11 -2.00
CA GLU A 115 -30.54 -39.61 -2.21
C GLU A 115 -30.59 -40.82 -3.16
N ALA A 116 -29.80 -40.78 -4.23
CA ALA A 116 -29.67 -41.92 -5.16
C ALA A 116 -29.09 -43.16 -4.43
N ASN A 117 -28.06 -42.97 -3.61
CA ASN A 117 -27.47 -44.03 -2.81
C ASN A 117 -28.47 -44.57 -1.78
N ALA A 118 -29.15 -43.71 -1.02
CA ALA A 118 -30.14 -44.13 -0.03
C ALA A 118 -31.30 -44.92 -0.67
N THR A 119 -31.74 -44.51 -1.86
CA THR A 119 -32.77 -45.24 -2.62
C THR A 119 -32.27 -46.62 -3.06
N ALA A 120 -31.01 -46.72 -3.48
CA ALA A 120 -30.39 -47.99 -3.83
C ALA A 120 -30.25 -48.92 -2.61
N ASP A 121 -29.84 -48.39 -1.46
CA ASP A 121 -29.69 -49.14 -0.20
C ASP A 121 -31.04 -49.69 0.31
N VAL A 122 -32.11 -48.89 0.23
CA VAL A 122 -33.47 -49.35 0.59
C VAL A 122 -33.93 -50.47 -0.35
N LYS A 123 -33.65 -50.34 -1.66
CA LYS A 123 -34.00 -51.38 -2.64
C LYS A 123 -33.22 -52.67 -2.42
N SER A 124 -31.92 -52.60 -2.11
CA SER A 124 -31.13 -53.81 -1.83
C SER A 124 -31.63 -54.48 -0.55
N THR A 125 -31.86 -53.70 0.51
CA THR A 125 -32.37 -54.23 1.79
C THR A 125 -33.74 -54.89 1.62
N ALA A 126 -34.63 -54.29 0.81
CA ALA A 126 -35.93 -54.88 0.50
C ALA A 126 -35.81 -56.17 -0.34
N ALA A 127 -34.88 -56.21 -1.30
CA ALA A 127 -34.61 -57.41 -2.10
C ALA A 127 -34.03 -58.54 -1.24
N ASP A 128 -33.11 -58.23 -0.33
CA ASP A 128 -32.52 -59.19 0.60
C ASP A 128 -33.59 -59.76 1.55
N LEU A 129 -34.47 -58.91 2.09
CA LEU A 129 -35.60 -59.35 2.91
C LEU A 129 -36.57 -60.24 2.12
N ALA A 130 -36.89 -59.87 0.88
CA ALA A 130 -37.77 -60.68 0.02
C ALA A 130 -37.15 -62.05 -0.31
N ALA A 131 -35.83 -62.10 -0.56
CA ALA A 131 -35.11 -63.35 -0.78
C ALA A 131 -35.13 -64.25 0.47
N GLN A 132 -34.89 -63.69 1.66
CA GLN A 132 -34.98 -64.44 2.92
C GLN A 132 -36.39 -64.98 3.19
N LEU A 133 -37.44 -64.18 2.93
CA LEU A 133 -38.82 -64.63 3.08
C LEU A 133 -39.18 -65.72 2.06
N ALA A 134 -38.70 -65.59 0.81
CA ALA A 134 -38.89 -66.62 -0.21
C ALA A 134 -38.20 -67.93 0.17
N GLU A 135 -36.98 -67.88 0.73
CA GLU A 135 -36.27 -69.03 1.26
C GLU A 135 -37.06 -69.72 2.37
N GLN A 136 -37.56 -68.96 3.35
CA GLN A 136 -38.38 -69.50 4.44
C GLN A 136 -39.67 -70.15 3.93
N ILE A 137 -40.37 -69.50 3.00
CA ILE A 137 -41.60 -70.04 2.40
C ILE A 137 -41.33 -71.31 1.59
N LEU A 138 -40.21 -71.37 0.86
CA LEU A 138 -39.80 -72.57 0.13
C LEU A 138 -39.48 -73.71 1.08
N LEU A 139 -38.74 -73.46 2.17
CA LEU A 139 -38.45 -74.46 3.20
C LEU A 139 -39.73 -74.98 3.86
N ASP A 140 -40.67 -74.10 4.20
CA ASP A 140 -41.97 -74.47 4.77
C ASP A 140 -42.82 -75.30 3.80
N GLN A 141 -42.80 -74.97 2.50
CA GLN A 141 -43.49 -75.74 1.47
C GLN A 141 -42.86 -77.11 1.25
N VAL A 142 -41.53 -77.21 1.23
CA VAL A 142 -40.81 -78.48 1.13
C VAL A 142 -41.04 -79.34 2.37
N ALA A 143 -41.13 -78.74 3.56
CA ALA A 143 -41.45 -79.48 4.79
C ALA A 143 -42.89 -80.04 4.78
N LYS A 144 -43.85 -79.34 4.13
CA LYS A 144 -45.26 -79.76 4.03
C LYS A 144 -45.52 -80.69 2.84
N ALA A 145 -44.79 -80.54 1.74
CA ALA A 145 -44.88 -81.39 0.56
C ALA A 145 -43.89 -82.54 0.68
N LYS A 146 -44.37 -83.75 1.02
CA LYS A 146 -43.57 -84.98 0.80
C LYS A 146 -43.16 -85.03 -0.68
N THR A 147 -41.86 -84.93 -0.90
CA THR A 147 -41.13 -84.65 -2.15
C THR A 147 -41.44 -85.66 -3.27
N ASP A 148 -41.78 -85.14 -4.46
CA ASP A 148 -41.48 -85.76 -5.78
C ASP A 148 -41.82 -84.80 -6.94
N THR A 149 -42.97 -84.13 -6.87
CA THR A 149 -43.51 -83.35 -8.01
C THR A 149 -42.70 -82.13 -8.46
N GLN A 150 -41.89 -81.51 -7.60
CA GLN A 150 -41.03 -80.37 -8.00
C GLN A 150 -39.72 -80.83 -8.64
N VAL A 151 -39.18 -81.97 -8.21
CA VAL A 151 -37.97 -82.58 -8.78
C VAL A 151 -38.28 -83.09 -10.19
N ASP A 152 -39.43 -83.74 -10.38
CA ASP A 152 -39.90 -84.18 -11.71
C ASP A 152 -40.09 -83.02 -12.68
N LYS A 153 -40.61 -81.87 -12.23
CA LYS A 153 -40.72 -80.66 -13.06
C LYS A 153 -39.37 -80.05 -13.41
N ALA A 154 -38.40 -80.05 -12.49
CA ALA A 154 -37.05 -79.57 -12.77
C ALA A 154 -36.31 -80.49 -13.77
N ILE A 155 -36.51 -81.80 -13.66
CA ILE A 155 -35.99 -82.79 -14.61
C ILE A 155 -36.62 -82.61 -16.01
N GLY A 156 -37.95 -82.40 -16.09
CA GLY A 156 -38.62 -82.11 -17.37
C GLY A 156 -38.21 -80.79 -18.03
N GLN A 157 -37.84 -79.76 -17.24
CA GLN A 157 -37.32 -78.50 -17.78
C GLN A 157 -35.89 -78.62 -18.32
N LEU A 158 -35.08 -79.55 -17.79
CA LEU A 158 -33.78 -79.89 -18.35
C LEU A 158 -33.92 -80.63 -19.68
N GLU A 159 -34.88 -81.55 -19.80
CA GLU A 159 -35.18 -82.28 -21.04
C GLU A 159 -35.62 -81.34 -22.17
N GLY A 160 -36.42 -80.30 -21.87
CA GLY A 160 -36.81 -79.27 -22.84
C GLY A 160 -35.69 -78.31 -23.28
N ARG A 161 -34.51 -78.35 -22.63
CA ARG A 161 -33.34 -77.52 -22.98
C ARG A 161 -32.29 -78.28 -23.79
N PHE A 162 -32.50 -79.59 -24.00
CA PHE A 162 -31.64 -80.48 -24.78
C PHE A 162 -32.31 -81.04 -26.06
N ASN A 163 -33.47 -80.50 -26.46
CA ASN A 163 -34.04 -80.64 -27.81
C ASN A 163 -33.89 -79.34 -28.60
#